data_AF-A0A4Q4NSQ2-F1
#
_entry.id   AF-A0A4Q4NSQ2-F1
#
_cell.length_a   1.000
_cell.length_b   1.000
_cell.length_c   1.000
_cell.angle_alpha   90.00
_cell.angle_beta   90.00
_cell.angle_gamma   90.00
#
_symmetry.space_group_name_H-M   'P 1'
#
loop_
_entity.id
_entity.type
_entity.pdbx_description
1 polymer ?
#
loop_
_entity_poly.entity_id
_entity_poly.type
_entity_poly.pdbx_seq_one_letter_code
_entity_poly.pdbx_strand_id
1 'polypeptide(L)'
;MASIEDDDEIPQLSGDALAALKEFYGERDARQKQFEELKGQAEDDFEGKLSMDAFTEDWNASQFWYSDETAMVLARQLLEGATDETRIAVVSAPSAFIQLKNLLNSGEVKCRPQIKLLEFDERFAVFKEFVRYDFEKAIQLPAEMKASFDVIICDPPFLSQDCQTKAALTVRWLAKSWSQDSLRLIVCTGERMESLITDKLYGKVGTKTTNYEIKHAKGLSNEFRCYANFECASWKWAQS
;
A
#
# COMPACT_ATOMS: atom_id res chain seq x y z
N MET A 1 2.78 -52.32 -51.99
CA MET A 1 2.35 -50.93 -51.77
C MET A 1 1.35 -50.96 -50.65
N ALA A 2 1.71 -50.44 -49.48
CA ALA A 2 0.78 -50.22 -48.36
C ALA A 2 0.80 -48.72 -48.09
N SER A 3 -0.38 -48.11 -48.21
CA SER A 3 -0.67 -46.69 -48.06
C SER A 3 -0.42 -46.25 -46.62
N ILE A 4 0.31 -45.15 -46.48
CA ILE A 4 0.45 -44.40 -45.23
C ILE A 4 -0.68 -43.37 -45.29
N GLU A 5 -1.73 -43.54 -44.50
CA GLU A 5 -2.77 -42.51 -44.33
C GLU A 5 -2.29 -41.53 -43.26
N ASP A 6 -2.02 -40.29 -43.70
CA ASP A 6 -1.87 -39.09 -42.89
C ASP A 6 -3.16 -38.85 -42.11
N ASP A 7 -3.10 -38.94 -40.79
CA ASP A 7 -4.14 -38.42 -39.90
C ASP A 7 -3.52 -37.39 -38.96
N ASP A 8 -3.06 -36.28 -39.55
CA ASP A 8 -2.77 -35.04 -38.84
C ASP A 8 -4.12 -34.34 -38.50
N GLU A 9 -4.94 -34.98 -37.65
CA GLU A 9 -6.08 -34.32 -37.03
C GLU A 9 -5.56 -33.21 -36.10
N ILE A 10 -5.59 -31.97 -36.60
CA ILE A 10 -5.29 -30.77 -35.83
C ILE A 10 -6.20 -30.77 -34.59
N PRO A 11 -5.66 -30.82 -33.35
CA PRO A 11 -6.48 -30.86 -32.16
C PRO A 11 -7.41 -29.64 -32.08
N GLN A 12 -8.73 -29.87 -32.13
CA GLN A 12 -9.72 -28.81 -31.95
C GLN A 12 -10.05 -28.65 -30.47
N LEU A 13 -10.04 -27.40 -29.99
CA LEU A 13 -10.45 -27.06 -28.63
C LEU A 13 -11.91 -27.46 -28.41
N SER A 14 -12.20 -28.07 -27.26
CA SER A 14 -13.59 -28.35 -26.87
C SER A 14 -14.39 -27.04 -26.74
N GLY A 15 -15.72 -27.12 -26.89
CA GLY A 15 -16.60 -25.96 -26.73
C GLY A 15 -16.41 -25.24 -25.39
N ASP A 16 -16.16 -26.01 -24.33
CA ASP A 16 -15.89 -25.50 -22.98
C ASP A 16 -14.53 -24.78 -22.92
N ALA A 17 -13.50 -25.31 -23.56
CA ALA A 17 -12.19 -24.66 -23.62
C ALA A 17 -12.23 -23.35 -24.44
N LEU A 18 -13.04 -23.29 -25.50
CA LEU A 18 -13.28 -22.06 -26.28
C LEU A 18 -14.06 -21.01 -25.48
N ALA A 19 -15.05 -21.41 -24.68
CA ALA A 19 -15.80 -20.52 -23.81
C ALA A 19 -14.91 -19.91 -22.73
N ALA A 20 -14.13 -20.74 -22.02
CA ALA A 20 -13.17 -20.30 -21.02
C ALA A 20 -12.10 -19.37 -21.62
N LEU A 21 -11.65 -19.64 -22.85
CA LEU A 21 -10.67 -18.80 -23.54
C LEU A 21 -11.27 -17.42 -23.92
N LYS A 22 -12.53 -17.37 -24.36
CA LYS A 22 -13.23 -16.10 -24.65
C LYS A 22 -13.44 -15.27 -23.39
N GLU A 23 -13.84 -15.91 -22.29
CA GLU A 23 -13.98 -15.26 -20.98
C GLU A 23 -12.63 -14.68 -20.53
N PHE A 24 -11.56 -15.48 -20.59
CA PHE A 24 -10.20 -15.04 -20.27
C PHE A 24 -9.74 -13.83 -21.10
N TYR A 25 -9.98 -13.83 -22.42
CA TYR A 25 -9.65 -12.67 -23.25
C TYR A 25 -10.50 -11.45 -22.92
N GLY A 26 -11.79 -11.63 -22.64
CA GLY A 26 -12.69 -10.54 -22.25
C GLY A 26 -12.27 -9.88 -20.94
N GLU A 27 -11.94 -10.68 -19.92
CA GLU A 27 -11.40 -10.20 -18.64
C GLU A 27 -10.08 -9.45 -18.83
N ARG A 28 -9.18 -10.00 -19.66
CA ARG A 28 -7.88 -9.37 -19.95
C ARG A 28 -8.04 -8.01 -20.63
N ASP A 29 -8.91 -7.92 -21.63
CA ASP A 29 -9.16 -6.68 -22.36
C ASP A 29 -9.84 -5.63 -21.48
N ALA A 30 -10.76 -6.03 -20.60
CA ALA A 30 -11.36 -5.14 -19.61
C ALA A 30 -10.33 -4.60 -18.63
N ARG A 31 -9.45 -5.48 -18.11
CA ARG A 31 -8.35 -5.10 -17.21
C ARG A 31 -7.37 -4.16 -17.87
N GLN A 32 -7.04 -4.39 -19.15
CA GLN A 32 -6.15 -3.53 -19.93
C GLN A 32 -6.75 -2.12 -20.10
N LYS A 33 -8.02 -2.03 -20.47
CA LYS A 33 -8.72 -0.73 -20.60
C LYS A 33 -8.74 0.04 -19.29
N GLN A 34 -9.12 -0.62 -18.19
CA GLN A 34 -9.11 0.00 -16.87
C GLN A 34 -7.70 0.47 -16.47
N PHE A 35 -6.67 -0.32 -16.78
CA PHE A 35 -5.28 0.06 -16.51
C PHE A 35 -4.84 1.27 -17.33
N GLU A 36 -5.20 1.34 -18.61
CA GLU A 36 -4.90 2.49 -19.48
C GLU A 36 -5.60 3.77 -19.00
N GLU A 37 -6.87 3.67 -18.59
CA GLU A 37 -7.62 4.79 -18.02
C GLU A 37 -7.00 5.29 -16.71
N LEU A 38 -6.64 4.37 -15.80
CA LEU A 38 -5.96 4.70 -14.55
C LEU A 38 -4.56 5.28 -14.79
N LYS A 39 -3.83 4.76 -15.79
CA LYS A 39 -2.49 5.22 -16.13
C LYS A 39 -2.49 6.67 -16.59
N GLY A 40 -3.45 7.08 -17.42
CA GLY A 40 -3.57 8.48 -17.84
C GLY A 40 -3.79 9.45 -16.66
N GLN A 41 -4.39 8.98 -15.56
CA GLN A 41 -4.56 9.76 -14.34
C GLN A 41 -3.33 9.73 -13.42
N ALA A 42 -2.54 8.64 -13.48
CA ALA A 42 -1.39 8.40 -12.63
C ALA A 42 -0.08 9.03 -13.13
N GLU A 43 -0.08 9.65 -14.32
CA GLU A 43 1.07 10.37 -14.87
C GLU A 43 1.42 11.59 -13.98
N ASP A 44 2.71 11.85 -13.81
CA ASP A 44 3.17 12.95 -12.92
C ASP A 44 2.72 14.33 -13.40
N ASP A 45 2.43 14.48 -14.69
CA ASP A 45 1.93 15.71 -15.33
C ASP A 45 0.39 15.77 -15.36
N PHE A 46 -0.31 14.85 -14.68
CA PHE A 46 -1.76 14.89 -14.58
C PHE A 46 -2.21 16.11 -13.76
N GLU A 47 -2.89 17.06 -14.41
CA GLU A 47 -3.39 18.29 -13.79
C GLU A 47 -4.61 18.07 -12.85
N GLY A 48 -5.14 16.85 -12.75
CA GLY A 48 -6.28 16.50 -11.90
C GLY A 48 -5.89 15.96 -10.53
N LYS A 49 -6.88 15.88 -9.62
CA LYS A 49 -6.72 15.23 -8.32
C LYS A 49 -6.94 13.72 -8.46
N LEU A 50 -5.98 12.91 -8.02
CA LEU A 50 -6.14 11.46 -7.92
C LEU A 50 -7.20 11.12 -6.85
N SER A 51 -8.09 10.18 -7.15
CA SER A 51 -9.12 9.69 -6.23
C SER A 51 -9.01 8.19 -6.01
N MET A 52 -9.34 7.76 -4.79
CA MET A 52 -9.50 6.34 -4.46
C MET A 52 -10.74 5.70 -5.09
N ASP A 53 -11.68 6.50 -5.62
CA ASP A 53 -12.90 5.99 -6.29
C ASP A 53 -12.57 5.10 -7.51
N ALA A 54 -11.41 5.34 -8.12
CA ALA A 54 -10.94 4.56 -9.26
C ALA A 54 -10.41 3.16 -8.86
N PHE A 55 -10.23 2.91 -7.55
CA PHE A 55 -9.72 1.66 -6.98
C PHE A 55 -10.78 1.07 -6.03
N THR A 56 -11.67 0.21 -6.54
CA THR A 56 -12.74 -0.39 -5.73
C THR A 56 -12.19 -1.37 -4.67
N GLU A 57 -12.61 -1.24 -3.41
CA GLU A 57 -12.21 -2.16 -2.33
C GLU A 57 -12.53 -3.64 -2.63
N ASP A 58 -11.57 -4.53 -2.38
CA ASP A 58 -11.76 -5.98 -2.31
C ASP A 58 -11.69 -6.47 -0.86
N TRP A 59 -12.84 -6.92 -0.35
CA TRP A 59 -12.99 -7.39 1.02
C TRP A 59 -12.25 -8.72 1.27
N ASN A 60 -12.07 -9.55 0.24
CA ASN A 60 -11.30 -10.79 0.37
C ASN A 60 -9.81 -10.51 0.56
N ALA A 61 -9.33 -9.39 0.02
CA ALA A 61 -7.98 -8.88 0.22
C ALA A 61 -7.87 -8.00 1.49
N SER A 62 -8.94 -7.89 2.28
CA SER A 62 -9.04 -7.00 3.45
C SER A 62 -8.68 -5.54 3.15
N GLN A 63 -9.15 -5.04 2.00
CA GLN A 63 -8.98 -3.65 1.60
C GLN A 63 -10.07 -2.77 2.18
N PHE A 64 -9.67 -1.82 3.04
CA PHE A 64 -10.55 -0.80 3.58
C PHE A 64 -9.86 0.55 3.41
N TRP A 65 -10.47 1.44 2.62
CA TRP A 65 -9.83 2.72 2.31
C TRP A 65 -10.11 3.74 3.40
N TYR A 66 -9.08 4.51 3.77
CA TYR A 66 -9.27 5.65 4.65
C TYR A 66 -10.22 6.68 4.02
N SER A 67 -10.90 7.45 4.87
CA SER A 67 -11.55 8.67 4.40
C SER A 67 -10.50 9.63 3.84
N ASP A 68 -10.93 10.51 2.94
CA ASP A 68 -10.06 11.55 2.36
C ASP A 68 -9.39 12.40 3.45
N GLU A 69 -10.12 12.71 4.53
CA GLU A 69 -9.61 13.45 5.69
C GLU A 69 -8.48 12.69 6.40
N THR A 70 -8.70 11.40 6.71
CA THR A 70 -7.70 10.58 7.39
C THR A 70 -6.47 10.38 6.52
N ALA A 71 -6.65 10.02 5.26
CA ALA A 71 -5.55 9.85 4.31
C ALA A 71 -4.73 11.14 4.16
N MET A 72 -5.40 12.31 4.11
CA MET A 72 -4.75 13.62 4.01
C MET A 72 -3.91 13.95 5.25
N VAL A 73 -4.45 13.72 6.45
CA VAL A 73 -3.71 13.93 7.70
C VAL A 73 -2.45 13.07 7.74
N LEU A 74 -2.59 11.77 7.44
CA LEU A 74 -1.46 10.83 7.42
C LEU A 74 -0.42 11.24 6.38
N ALA A 75 -0.83 11.58 5.16
CA ALA A 75 0.06 12.03 4.09
C ALA A 75 0.87 13.29 4.46
N ARG A 76 0.24 14.27 5.13
CA ARG A 76 0.96 15.45 5.64
C ARG A 76 2.02 15.07 6.66
N GLN A 77 1.72 14.13 7.56
CA GLN A 77 2.71 13.67 8.55
C GLN A 77 3.88 12.89 7.92
N LEU A 78 3.71 12.33 6.72
CA LEU A 78 4.80 11.73 5.96
C LEU A 78 5.73 12.78 5.32
N LEU A 79 5.21 13.95 4.98
CA LEU A 79 5.95 15.05 4.38
C LEU A 79 6.51 16.05 5.40
N GLU A 80 6.09 15.98 6.66
CA GLU A 80 6.54 16.89 7.71
C GLU A 80 8.06 16.79 7.91
N GLY A 81 8.77 17.85 7.57
CA GLY A 81 10.25 17.90 7.64
C GLY A 81 10.96 17.15 6.51
N ALA A 82 10.25 16.69 5.48
CA ALA A 82 10.86 16.00 4.34
C ALA A 82 11.70 16.95 3.47
N THR A 83 12.79 16.41 2.95
CA THR A 83 13.70 17.05 1.97
C THR A 83 13.72 16.24 0.67
N ASP A 84 14.44 16.72 -0.35
CA ASP A 84 14.61 16.00 -1.62
C ASP A 84 15.33 14.65 -1.44
N GLU A 85 16.14 14.50 -0.38
CA GLU A 85 16.85 13.27 -0.03
C GLU A 85 16.01 12.29 0.80
N THR A 86 14.85 12.72 1.31
CA THR A 86 14.03 11.90 2.20
C THR A 86 13.41 10.73 1.42
N ARG A 87 13.46 9.53 2.01
CA ARG A 87 12.85 8.32 1.43
C ARG A 87 11.65 7.88 2.26
N ILE A 88 10.48 7.82 1.61
CA ILE A 88 9.18 7.49 2.22
C ILE A 88 8.68 6.14 1.69
N ALA A 89 8.39 5.20 2.58
CA ALA A 89 7.72 3.95 2.23
C ALA A 89 6.27 3.97 2.72
N VAL A 90 5.34 3.67 1.81
CA VAL A 90 3.93 3.45 2.11
C VAL A 90 3.65 1.96 1.97
N VAL A 91 3.44 1.26 3.08
CA VAL A 91 3.26 -0.20 3.11
C VAL A 91 1.79 -0.51 3.37
N SER A 92 1.11 -1.09 2.37
CA SER A 92 -0.30 -1.51 2.48
C SER A 92 -1.30 -0.39 2.83
N ALA A 93 -0.95 0.88 2.55
CA ALA A 93 -1.77 2.05 2.89
C ALA A 93 -2.01 2.96 1.65
N PRO A 94 -2.72 2.49 0.62
CA PRO A 94 -2.73 3.13 -0.69
C PRO A 94 -3.50 4.45 -0.68
N SER A 95 -4.51 4.60 0.18
CA SER A 95 -5.24 5.86 0.38
C SER A 95 -4.32 6.99 0.83
N ALA A 96 -3.39 6.71 1.75
CA ALA A 96 -2.38 7.68 2.19
C ALA A 96 -1.40 8.01 1.05
N PHE A 97 -1.02 7.03 0.22
CA PHE A 97 -0.18 7.26 -0.96
C PHE A 97 -0.85 8.18 -1.98
N ILE A 98 -2.15 8.01 -2.26
CA ILE A 98 -2.87 8.87 -3.20
C ILE A 98 -2.89 10.32 -2.71
N GLN A 99 -3.18 10.56 -1.43
CA GLN A 99 -3.13 11.93 -0.90
C GLN A 99 -1.70 12.49 -0.83
N LEU A 100 -0.70 11.63 -0.60
CA LEU A 100 0.71 12.00 -0.67
C LEU A 100 1.10 12.49 -2.09
N LYS A 101 0.68 11.78 -3.15
CA LYS A 101 0.87 12.22 -4.55
C LYS A 101 0.15 13.54 -4.84
N ASN A 102 -1.11 13.67 -4.42
CA ASN A 102 -1.88 14.90 -4.59
C ASN A 102 -1.20 16.11 -3.93
N LEU A 103 -0.62 15.95 -2.74
CA LEU A 103 0.12 17.02 -2.05
C LEU A 103 1.41 17.41 -2.76
N LEU A 104 2.12 16.47 -3.38
CA LEU A 104 3.32 16.76 -4.16
C LEU A 104 2.99 17.47 -5.48
N ASN A 105 1.88 17.09 -6.11
CA ASN A 105 1.42 17.68 -7.37
C ASN A 105 0.76 19.06 -7.18
N SER A 106 0.21 19.36 -6.00
CA SER A 106 -0.45 20.65 -5.72
C SER A 106 0.51 21.85 -5.71
N GLY A 107 1.82 21.59 -5.58
CA GLY A 107 2.84 22.63 -5.41
C GLY A 107 2.92 23.23 -4.00
N GLU A 108 2.09 22.79 -3.06
CA GLU A 108 2.16 23.17 -1.64
C GLU A 108 3.50 22.73 -1.03
N VAL A 109 3.94 21.51 -1.37
CA VAL A 109 5.21 20.95 -0.95
C VAL A 109 6.25 21.20 -2.05
N LYS A 110 7.33 21.90 -1.68
CA LYS A 110 8.41 22.26 -2.63
C LYS A 110 9.42 21.16 -2.87
N CYS A 111 9.68 20.32 -1.86
CA CYS A 111 10.58 19.19 -2.01
C CYS A 111 9.93 18.06 -2.81
N ARG A 112 10.77 17.15 -3.30
CA ARG A 112 10.41 15.97 -4.09
C ARG A 112 11.06 14.74 -3.49
N PRO A 113 10.62 14.29 -2.29
CA PRO A 113 11.16 13.09 -1.65
C PRO A 113 10.91 11.85 -2.52
N GLN A 114 11.75 10.83 -2.37
CA GLN A 114 11.55 9.56 -3.06
C GLN A 114 10.48 8.74 -2.33
N ILE A 115 9.43 8.34 -3.05
CA ILE A 115 8.32 7.56 -2.51
C ILE A 115 8.30 6.16 -3.13
N LYS A 116 7.96 5.17 -2.32
CA LYS A 116 7.58 3.81 -2.78
C LYS A 116 6.27 3.37 -2.14
N LEU A 117 5.39 2.80 -2.96
CA LEU A 117 4.15 2.15 -2.54
C LEU A 117 4.35 0.64 -2.60
N LEU A 118 4.35 -0.03 -1.45
CA LEU A 118 4.37 -1.49 -1.35
C LEU A 118 2.94 -1.98 -1.23
N GLU A 119 2.41 -2.57 -2.31
CA GLU A 119 1.01 -2.97 -2.39
C GLU A 119 0.81 -4.34 -3.02
N PHE A 120 -0.24 -5.03 -2.56
CA PHE A 120 -0.64 -6.31 -3.13
C PHE A 120 -1.44 -6.12 -4.42
N ASP A 121 -2.21 -5.03 -4.48
CA ASP A 121 -3.13 -4.76 -5.56
C ASP A 121 -2.42 -4.19 -6.79
N GLU A 122 -2.38 -4.98 -7.86
CA GLU A 122 -1.72 -4.64 -9.11
C GLU A 122 -2.39 -3.50 -9.88
N ARG A 123 -3.60 -3.06 -9.49
CA ARG A 123 -4.20 -1.85 -10.08
C ARG A 123 -3.35 -0.61 -9.80
N PHE A 124 -2.62 -0.59 -8.69
CA PHE A 124 -1.67 0.49 -8.38
C PHE A 124 -0.39 0.42 -9.22
N ALA A 125 -0.16 -0.61 -10.03
CA ALA A 125 1.01 -0.69 -10.91
C ALA A 125 1.02 0.37 -12.03
N VAL A 126 -0.04 1.19 -12.14
CA VAL A 126 -0.04 2.42 -12.94
C VAL A 126 0.94 3.46 -12.43
N PHE A 127 1.29 3.43 -11.14
CA PHE A 127 2.24 4.34 -10.52
C PHE A 127 3.67 3.80 -10.61
N LYS A 128 4.63 4.65 -10.99
CA LYS A 128 6.06 4.29 -11.03
C LYS A 128 6.65 3.96 -9.65
N GLU A 129 5.99 4.43 -8.59
CA GLU A 129 6.35 4.20 -7.20
C GLU A 129 5.92 2.81 -6.70
N PHE A 130 5.06 2.11 -7.45
CA PHE A 130 4.53 0.80 -7.08
C PHE A 130 5.62 -0.27 -7.01
N VAL A 131 5.54 -1.08 -5.96
CA VAL A 131 6.32 -2.28 -5.72
C VAL A 131 5.33 -3.35 -5.30
N ARG A 132 5.22 -4.42 -6.10
CA ARG A 132 4.37 -5.56 -5.76
C ARG A 132 4.85 -6.15 -4.43
N TYR A 133 3.97 -6.15 -3.44
CA TYR A 133 4.26 -6.62 -2.09
C TYR A 133 3.25 -7.66 -1.67
N ASP A 134 3.75 -8.74 -1.08
CA ASP A 134 2.98 -9.80 -0.46
C ASP A 134 3.57 -10.02 0.93
N PHE A 135 2.76 -9.82 1.97
CA PHE A 135 3.24 -9.93 3.35
C PHE A 135 3.69 -11.36 3.68
N GLU A 136 3.17 -12.39 3.01
CA GLU A 136 3.65 -13.77 3.11
C GLU A 136 5.10 -13.92 2.65
N LYS A 137 5.54 -13.00 1.78
CA LYS A 137 6.90 -12.89 1.24
C LYS A 137 7.56 -11.60 1.71
N ALA A 138 7.38 -11.25 2.98
CA ALA A 138 7.74 -9.99 3.64
C ALA A 138 9.02 -9.27 3.11
N ILE A 139 10.10 -10.00 2.87
CA ILE A 139 11.41 -9.44 2.46
C ILE A 139 11.86 -9.84 1.04
N GLN A 140 10.97 -10.41 0.21
CA GLN A 140 11.22 -10.60 -1.22
C GLN A 140 10.99 -9.28 -1.95
N LEU A 141 11.87 -8.31 -1.69
CA LEU A 141 11.80 -6.95 -2.20
C LEU A 141 13.10 -6.58 -2.94
N PRO A 142 13.06 -5.58 -3.84
CA PRO A 142 14.24 -5.09 -4.52
C PRO A 142 15.34 -4.68 -3.53
N ALA A 143 16.57 -5.16 -3.73
CA ALA A 143 17.65 -5.06 -2.74
C ALA A 143 18.02 -3.60 -2.38
N GLU A 144 17.83 -2.67 -3.32
CA GLU A 144 18.06 -1.23 -3.16
C GLU A 144 17.10 -0.54 -2.17
N MET A 145 16.04 -1.23 -1.75
CA MET A 145 15.09 -0.75 -0.75
C MET A 145 15.52 -1.10 0.68
N LYS A 146 16.48 -2.01 0.85
CA LYS A 146 16.96 -2.43 2.16
C LYS A 146 17.61 -1.26 2.91
N ALA A 147 17.22 -1.07 4.17
CA ALA A 147 17.82 -0.10 5.09
C ALA A 147 17.99 1.29 4.48
N SER A 148 16.92 1.81 3.90
CA SER A 148 16.99 2.99 3.04
C SER A 148 15.92 4.04 3.27
N PHE A 149 14.88 3.73 4.06
CA PHE A 149 13.76 4.64 4.31
C PHE A 149 13.87 5.34 5.66
N ASP A 150 13.56 6.63 5.66
CA ASP A 150 13.58 7.52 6.84
C ASP A 150 12.17 7.68 7.43
N VAL A 151 11.14 7.57 6.59
CA VAL A 151 9.73 7.71 6.96
C VAL A 151 8.94 6.52 6.44
N ILE A 152 8.15 5.88 7.30
CA ILE A 152 7.35 4.71 6.94
C ILE A 152 5.94 4.85 7.52
N ILE A 153 4.93 4.58 6.70
CA ILE A 153 3.58 4.22 7.16
C ILE A 153 3.30 2.76 6.82
N CYS A 154 2.65 2.05 7.74
CA CYS A 154 2.25 0.67 7.53
C CYS A 154 0.80 0.43 7.99
N ASP A 155 -0.02 -0.16 7.13
CA ASP A 155 -1.37 -0.64 7.46
C ASP A 155 -1.54 -2.10 7.03
N PRO A 156 -1.16 -3.08 7.87
CA PRO A 156 -1.19 -4.47 7.46
C PRO A 156 -2.63 -4.98 7.25
N PRO A 157 -2.89 -5.79 6.21
CA PRO A 157 -4.25 -6.12 5.78
C PRO A 157 -5.06 -6.93 6.81
N PHE A 158 -4.41 -7.70 7.69
CA PHE A 158 -5.10 -8.57 8.63
C PHE A 158 -4.79 -8.25 10.10
N LEU A 159 -5.80 -8.39 10.94
CA LEU A 159 -5.72 -8.26 12.41
C LEU A 159 -5.25 -9.57 13.06
N SER A 160 -4.20 -10.18 12.51
CA SER A 160 -3.59 -11.40 13.04
C SER A 160 -2.14 -11.14 13.46
N GLN A 161 -1.70 -11.81 14.53
CA GLN A 161 -0.33 -11.66 15.02
C GLN A 161 0.71 -12.00 13.95
N ASP A 162 0.45 -13.01 13.12
CA ASP A 162 1.33 -13.43 12.03
C ASP A 162 1.47 -12.34 10.96
N CYS A 163 0.36 -11.77 10.48
CA CYS A 163 0.37 -10.66 9.52
C CYS A 163 1.11 -9.44 10.07
N GLN A 164 0.80 -9.03 11.31
CA GLN A 164 1.46 -7.89 11.96
C GLN A 164 2.97 -8.14 12.12
N THR A 165 3.37 -9.35 12.49
CA THR A 165 4.79 -9.72 12.64
C THR A 165 5.52 -9.66 11.31
N LYS A 166 4.93 -10.22 10.24
CA LYS A 166 5.49 -10.18 8.89
C LYS A 166 5.61 -8.76 8.35
N ALA A 167 4.58 -7.93 8.53
CA ALA A 167 4.64 -6.51 8.18
C ALA A 167 5.73 -5.76 8.95
N ALA A 168 5.88 -6.01 10.26
CA ALA A 168 6.96 -5.42 11.06
C ALA A 168 8.35 -5.87 10.61
N LEU A 169 8.51 -7.12 10.14
CA LEU A 169 9.76 -7.58 9.52
C LEU A 169 10.08 -6.77 8.26
N THR A 170 9.07 -6.52 7.41
CA THR A 170 9.20 -5.66 6.22
C THR A 170 9.62 -4.25 6.60
N VAL A 171 8.88 -3.60 7.52
CA VAL A 171 9.15 -2.23 7.98
C VAL A 171 10.57 -2.12 8.54
N ARG A 172 11.00 -3.09 9.35
CA ARG A 172 12.36 -3.13 9.89
C ARG A 172 13.44 -3.34 8.82
N TRP A 173 13.14 -4.13 7.80
CA TRP A 173 14.06 -4.36 6.70
C TRP A 173 14.23 -3.11 5.81
N LEU A 174 13.17 -2.32 5.66
CA LEU A 174 13.16 -1.06 4.91
C LEU A 174 13.83 0.10 5.67
N ALA A 175 13.62 0.18 6.98
CA ALA A 175 14.09 1.29 7.80
C ALA A 175 15.62 1.40 7.79
N LYS A 176 16.14 2.59 7.47
CA LYS A 176 17.57 2.90 7.49
C LYS A 176 18.21 2.70 8.86
N SER A 177 17.43 2.95 9.90
CA SER A 177 17.79 2.76 11.29
C SER A 177 16.56 2.42 12.13
N TRP A 178 16.77 1.75 13.26
CA TRP A 178 15.70 1.27 14.13
C TRP A 178 15.74 1.96 15.49
N SER A 179 15.63 3.30 15.49
CA SER A 179 15.53 4.11 16.70
C SER A 179 14.51 5.24 16.53
N GLN A 180 13.99 5.74 17.66
CA GLN A 180 12.98 6.78 17.67
C GLN A 180 13.43 8.08 16.99
N ASP A 181 14.68 8.48 17.16
CA ASP A 181 15.20 9.75 16.63
C ASP A 181 15.49 9.73 15.11
N SER A 182 15.49 8.55 14.50
CA SER A 182 16.01 8.36 13.14
C SER A 182 15.01 7.75 12.16
N LEU A 183 13.94 7.14 12.68
CA LEU A 183 12.84 6.62 11.89
C LEU A 183 11.57 7.35 12.32
N ARG A 184 10.87 7.97 11.37
CA ARG A 184 9.50 8.43 11.57
C ARG A 184 8.55 7.32 11.16
N LEU A 185 7.82 6.75 12.13
CA LEU A 185 6.94 5.60 11.89
C LEU A 185 5.50 5.89 12.28
N ILE A 186 4.59 5.55 11.38
CA ILE A 186 3.15 5.46 11.61
C ILE A 186 2.71 4.02 11.33
N VAL A 187 1.94 3.44 12.24
CA VAL A 187 1.27 2.14 12.04
C VAL A 187 -0.21 2.33 12.29
N CYS A 188 -1.03 1.95 11.33
CA CYS A 188 -2.48 1.95 11.48
C CYS A 188 -2.92 0.49 11.50
N THR A 189 -3.68 0.08 12.51
CA THR A 189 -4.25 -1.26 12.59
C THR A 189 -5.36 -1.30 13.65
N GLY A 190 -5.96 -2.47 13.86
CA GLY A 190 -6.99 -2.68 14.87
C GLY A 190 -6.47 -2.50 16.30
N GLU A 191 -7.30 -1.89 17.14
CA GLU A 191 -7.18 -1.75 18.59
C GLU A 191 -6.55 -2.94 19.33
N ARG A 192 -6.92 -4.17 18.96
CA ARG A 192 -6.58 -5.44 19.61
C ARG A 192 -5.12 -5.79 19.41
N MET A 193 -4.47 -5.16 18.42
CA MET A 193 -3.06 -5.32 18.14
C MET A 193 -2.19 -4.38 18.99
N GLU A 194 -2.77 -3.46 19.78
CA GLU A 194 -2.04 -2.44 20.53
C GLU A 194 -0.81 -2.98 21.27
N SER A 195 -0.99 -3.93 22.20
CA SER A 195 0.14 -4.50 22.96
C SER A 195 1.20 -5.15 22.07
N LEU A 196 0.82 -5.72 20.93
CA LEU A 196 1.76 -6.29 19.97
C LEU A 196 2.55 -5.18 19.27
N ILE A 197 1.89 -4.09 18.88
CA ILE A 197 2.49 -2.93 18.21
C ILE A 197 3.41 -2.16 19.15
N THR A 198 2.91 -1.75 20.32
CA THR A 198 3.57 -0.82 21.25
C THR A 198 4.63 -1.51 22.12
N ASP A 199 4.41 -2.75 22.53
CA ASP A 199 5.30 -3.38 23.53
C ASP A 199 6.30 -4.35 22.88
N LYS A 200 5.98 -4.86 21.69
CA LYS A 200 6.80 -5.89 21.01
C LYS A 200 7.39 -5.41 19.70
N LEU A 201 6.57 -5.33 18.65
CA LEU A 201 7.05 -5.17 17.28
C LEU A 201 7.76 -3.83 17.07
N TYR A 202 7.15 -2.74 17.56
CA TYR A 202 7.65 -1.38 17.35
C TYR A 202 7.97 -0.63 18.65
N GLY A 203 7.94 -1.32 19.80
CA GLY A 203 8.26 -0.70 21.10
C GLY A 203 9.68 -0.14 21.18
N LYS A 204 10.66 -0.79 20.52
CA LYS A 204 12.04 -0.30 20.47
C LYS A 204 12.22 1.01 19.71
N VAL A 205 11.32 1.32 18.78
CA VAL A 205 11.33 2.60 18.05
C VAL A 205 10.44 3.64 18.71
N GLY A 206 9.87 3.35 19.88
CA GLY A 206 9.09 4.29 20.68
C GLY A 206 7.64 4.46 20.25
N THR A 207 7.09 3.51 19.48
CA THR A 207 5.71 3.60 18.99
C THR A 207 4.71 3.52 20.14
N LYS A 208 3.76 4.45 20.16
CA LYS A 208 2.67 4.52 21.15
C LYS A 208 1.35 4.79 20.46
N THR A 209 0.27 4.39 21.12
CA THR A 209 -1.11 4.72 20.72
C THR A 209 -1.29 6.23 20.72
N THR A 210 -1.86 6.77 19.64
CA THR A 210 -2.19 8.19 19.53
C THR A 210 -3.67 8.42 19.84
N ASN A 211 -4.05 9.66 20.12
CA ASN A 211 -5.45 10.06 20.26
C ASN A 211 -6.14 10.37 18.92
N TYR A 212 -5.53 10.02 17.79
CA TYR A 212 -6.10 10.23 16.46
C TYR A 212 -7.07 9.11 16.09
N GLU A 213 -8.29 9.48 15.71
CA GLU A 213 -9.32 8.54 15.26
C GLU A 213 -9.19 8.28 13.76
N ILE A 214 -8.94 7.02 13.39
CA ILE A 214 -8.89 6.59 11.98
C ILE A 214 -10.31 6.37 11.46
N LYS A 215 -10.63 7.02 10.33
CA LYS A 215 -11.91 6.86 9.65
C LYS A 215 -11.71 6.23 8.27
N HIS A 216 -12.65 5.37 7.89
CA HIS A 216 -12.69 4.69 6.60
C HIS A 216 -13.81 5.25 5.72
N ALA A 217 -13.60 5.30 4.41
CA ALA A 217 -14.53 5.91 3.45
C ALA A 217 -15.92 5.27 3.48
N LYS A 218 -15.99 3.93 3.58
CA LYS A 218 -17.25 3.17 3.69
C LYS A 218 -17.60 2.74 5.11
N GLY A 219 -16.88 3.28 6.11
CA GLY A 219 -16.96 2.82 7.48
C GLY A 219 -16.33 1.43 7.69
N LEU A 220 -15.94 1.15 8.93
CA LEU A 220 -15.42 -0.14 9.35
C LEU A 220 -15.93 -0.42 10.76
N SER A 221 -16.47 -1.62 11.00
CA SER A 221 -17.00 -1.96 12.33
C SER A 221 -15.91 -2.26 13.36
N ASN A 222 -14.71 -2.67 12.92
CA ASN A 222 -13.58 -2.86 13.81
C ASN A 222 -13.03 -1.52 14.26
N GLU A 223 -12.73 -1.38 15.55
CA GLU A 223 -12.06 -0.20 16.08
C GLU A 223 -10.62 -0.17 15.55
N PHE A 224 -10.30 0.89 14.81
CA PHE A 224 -8.99 1.11 14.22
C PHE A 224 -8.27 2.24 14.95
N ARG A 225 -6.97 2.10 15.14
CA ARG A 225 -6.14 3.08 15.86
C ARG A 225 -4.92 3.47 15.04
N CYS A 226 -4.46 4.70 15.29
CA CYS A 226 -3.18 5.19 14.80
C CYS A 226 -2.13 5.07 15.92
N TYR A 227 -1.03 4.40 15.62
CA TYR A 227 0.15 4.29 16.47
C TYR A 227 1.31 5.02 15.82
N ALA A 228 2.03 5.84 16.58
CA ALA A 228 3.17 6.59 16.05
C ALA A 228 4.27 6.75 17.10
N ASN A 229 5.51 6.90 16.65
CA ASN A 229 6.64 7.15 17.54
C ASN A 229 6.96 8.64 17.76
N PHE A 230 6.06 9.51 17.30
CA PHE A 230 6.13 10.95 17.44
C PHE A 230 4.74 11.55 17.68
N GLU A 231 4.71 12.72 18.28
CA GLU A 231 3.53 13.57 18.35
C GLU A 231 3.57 14.65 17.26
N CYS A 232 2.42 15.20 16.91
CA CYS A 232 2.34 16.30 15.94
C CYS A 232 1.19 17.25 16.29
N ALA A 233 0.83 18.13 15.35
CA ALA A 233 -0.32 19.02 15.50
C ALA A 233 -1.66 18.26 15.45
N SER A 234 -1.71 17.15 14.69
CA SER A 234 -2.92 16.34 14.51
C SER A 234 -3.15 15.32 15.62
N TRP A 235 -2.10 14.95 16.38
CA TRP A 235 -2.23 13.97 17.45
C TRP A 235 -1.20 14.09 18.56
N LYS A 236 -1.61 13.57 19.72
CA LYS A 236 -0.81 13.34 20.92
C LYS A 236 -0.85 11.86 21.29
N TRP A 237 0.10 11.41 22.10
CA TRP A 237 0.00 10.06 22.64
C TRP A 237 -1.22 9.97 23.58
N ALA A 238 -2.00 8.90 23.42
CA ALA A 238 -3.11 8.63 24.32
C ALA A 238 -2.57 8.47 25.74
N GLN A 239 -3.24 9.09 26.71
CA GLN A 239 -2.88 8.90 28.12
C GLN A 239 -3.22 7.45 28.50
N SER A 240 -2.23 6.78 29.09
CA SER A 240 -2.35 5.40 29.60
C SER A 240 -3.21 5.34 30.85
#